data_AF-A0A934HIY3-F1
#
_entry.id   AF-A0A934HIY3-F1
#
_cell.length_a   1.000
_cell.length_b   1.000
_cell.length_c   1.000
_cell.angle_alpha   90.00
_cell.angle_beta   90.00
_cell.angle_gamma   90.00
#
_symmetry.space_group_name_H-M   'P 1'
#
loop_
_entity.id
_entity.type
_entity.pdbx_description
1 polymer ?
#
loop_
_entity_poly.entity_id
_entity_poly.type
_entity_poly.pdbx_seq_one_letter_code
_entity_poly.pdbx_strand_id
1 'polypeptide(L)'
;MEKPIILEYPTEIFGHPFCDHSDGAKKALKDQYCPFLDDECKKPRKSEPEIKVGVCSVGYKGGFSRSFLPVIICPHRFNAPNIFRTIQKEYLSEWENIEWITEVSMGVGGSVDYVAINRDRRTSKIKDFLCVEFQAAGTTGTPWDAVLEFKKDRKFSSESYPYGINWANEFVKTMMRQVFKKGKIIEYWKHKIIFIIQDVGMNYIKSATLNLSPSSRQKRGLYLV
;
A
#
# COMPACT_ATOMS: atom_id res chain seq x y z
N MET A 1 12.70 13.96 20.17
CA MET A 1 12.96 12.52 20.02
C MET A 1 13.73 12.32 18.73
N GLU A 2 14.88 11.66 18.78
CA GLU A 2 15.63 11.29 17.57
C GLU A 2 14.79 10.35 16.71
N LYS A 3 14.89 10.50 15.38
CA LYS A 3 14.18 9.59 14.47
C LYS A 3 14.82 8.20 14.60
N PRO A 4 14.00 7.13 14.68
CA PRO A 4 14.54 5.79 14.72
C PRO A 4 15.37 5.54 13.46
N ILE A 5 16.54 4.92 13.65
CA ILE A 5 17.33 4.37 12.53
C ILE A 5 16.45 3.29 11.87
N ILE A 6 16.49 3.19 10.54
CA ILE A 6 15.79 2.14 9.81
C ILE A 6 16.86 1.22 9.23
N LEU A 7 16.76 -0.08 9.52
CA LEU A 7 17.59 -1.14 8.92
C LEU A 7 16.68 -2.23 8.37
N GLU A 8 17.14 -3.47 8.24
CA GLU A 8 16.37 -4.56 7.65
C GLU A 8 15.55 -5.32 8.71
N TYR A 9 14.63 -4.60 9.36
CA TYR A 9 13.62 -5.14 10.27
C TYR A 9 12.24 -4.48 10.08
N PRO A 10 11.16 -5.02 10.68
CA PRO A 10 9.85 -4.36 10.68
C PRO A 10 9.91 -2.91 11.20
N THR A 11 9.39 -1.97 10.41
CA THR A 11 9.35 -0.54 10.78
C THR A 11 8.02 -0.14 11.40
N GLU A 12 6.96 -0.88 11.09
CA GLU A 12 5.62 -0.68 11.65
C GLU A 12 4.95 -2.03 11.92
N ILE A 13 4.48 -2.19 13.16
CA ILE A 13 3.84 -3.39 13.67
C ILE A 13 2.47 -3.00 14.23
N PHE A 14 1.41 -3.60 13.71
CA PHE A 14 0.00 -3.31 14.04
C PHE A 14 -0.34 -1.81 13.90
N GLY A 15 0.25 -1.16 12.88
CA GLY A 15 0.05 0.27 12.59
C GLY A 15 0.80 1.24 13.51
N HIS A 16 1.65 0.73 14.40
CA HIS A 16 2.51 1.53 15.26
C HIS A 16 3.97 1.42 14.82
N PRO A 17 4.74 2.53 14.77
CA PRO A 17 6.18 2.47 14.59
C PRO A 17 6.82 1.55 15.63
N PHE A 18 7.87 0.81 15.27
CA PHE A 18 8.50 -0.14 16.20
C PHE A 18 9.04 0.52 17.49
N CYS A 19 9.39 1.81 17.43
CA CYS A 19 9.84 2.60 18.58
C CYS A 19 8.68 3.18 19.42
N ASP A 20 7.42 2.92 19.05
CA ASP A 20 6.26 3.30 19.85
C ASP A 20 6.07 2.31 21.00
N HIS A 21 6.37 2.77 22.21
CA HIS A 21 6.21 2.00 23.46
C HIS A 21 4.97 2.45 24.25
N SER A 22 4.05 3.19 23.64
CA SER A 22 2.79 3.58 24.26
C SER A 22 1.93 2.37 24.63
N ASP A 23 0.98 2.57 25.54
CA ASP A 23 0.03 1.52 25.91
C ASP A 23 -0.90 1.16 24.75
N GLY A 24 -1.16 2.11 23.84
CA GLY A 24 -1.86 1.85 22.57
C GLY A 24 -1.10 0.82 21.72
N ALA A 25 0.20 1.02 21.50
CA ALA A 25 1.03 0.09 20.72
C ALA A 25 1.19 -1.29 21.39
N LYS A 26 1.18 -1.34 22.73
CA LYS A 26 1.17 -2.62 23.48
C LYS A 26 -0.16 -3.34 23.32
N LYS A 27 -1.27 -2.61 23.46
CA LYS A 27 -2.63 -3.16 23.31
C LYS A 27 -2.87 -3.66 21.89
N ALA A 28 -2.50 -2.87 20.88
CA ALA A 28 -2.62 -3.27 19.48
C ALA A 28 -1.85 -4.56 19.17
N LEU A 29 -0.63 -4.69 19.69
CA LEU A 29 0.17 -5.91 19.56
C LEU A 29 -0.49 -7.12 20.24
N LYS A 30 -1.00 -6.94 21.46
CA LYS A 30 -1.64 -8.01 22.25
C LYS A 30 -2.93 -8.50 21.59
N ASP A 31 -3.75 -7.56 21.14
CA ASP A 31 -5.09 -7.83 20.58
C ASP A 31 -5.05 -8.09 19.07
N GLN A 32 -3.86 -8.02 18.46
CA GLN A 32 -3.66 -8.14 17.01
C GLN A 32 -4.47 -7.13 16.19
N TYR A 33 -4.77 -5.98 16.79
CA TYR A 33 -5.63 -4.94 16.24
C TYR A 33 -4.95 -4.14 15.13
N CYS A 34 -5.69 -3.85 14.06
CA CYS A 34 -5.23 -3.06 12.92
C CYS A 34 -5.96 -1.71 12.88
N PRO A 35 -5.27 -0.58 13.14
CA PRO A 35 -5.91 0.74 13.14
C PRO A 35 -6.39 1.18 11.75
N PHE A 36 -5.93 0.52 10.68
CA PHE A 36 -6.35 0.82 9.31
C PHE A 36 -7.57 0.02 8.84
N LEU A 37 -8.02 -0.92 9.65
CA LEU A 37 -9.25 -1.68 9.44
C LEU A 37 -10.29 -1.42 10.54
N ASP A 38 -9.87 -0.84 11.67
CA ASP A 38 -10.66 -0.76 12.89
C ASP A 38 -11.16 -2.15 13.35
N ASP A 39 -10.31 -3.15 13.16
CA ASP A 39 -10.62 -4.57 13.39
C ASP A 39 -9.32 -5.39 13.57
N GLU A 40 -9.43 -6.69 13.82
CA GLU A 40 -8.30 -7.62 13.82
C GLU A 40 -7.54 -7.57 12.48
N CYS A 41 -6.21 -7.63 12.56
CA CYS A 41 -5.36 -7.65 11.38
C CYS A 41 -5.68 -8.85 10.47
N LYS A 42 -5.95 -8.58 9.20
CA LYS A 42 -6.26 -9.60 8.19
C LYS A 42 -5.05 -10.32 7.59
N LYS A 43 -3.83 -10.10 8.10
CA LYS A 43 -2.59 -10.74 7.58
C LYS A 43 -2.23 -11.97 8.44
N PRO A 44 -2.74 -13.17 8.09
CA PRO A 44 -2.48 -14.38 8.87
C PRO A 44 -1.03 -14.84 8.72
N ARG A 45 -0.56 -15.60 9.70
CA ARG A 45 0.58 -16.49 9.54
C ARG A 45 0.11 -17.71 8.76
N LYS A 46 0.86 -18.11 7.74
CA LYS A 46 0.46 -19.21 6.84
C LYS A 46 0.27 -20.55 7.54
N SER A 47 1.06 -20.84 8.58
CA SER A 47 0.98 -22.09 9.33
C SER A 47 -0.06 -22.06 10.45
N GLU A 48 -0.43 -20.88 10.94
CA GLU A 48 -1.27 -20.65 12.14
C GLU A 48 -2.16 -19.42 11.87
N PRO A 49 -3.30 -19.57 11.15
CA PRO A 49 -4.09 -18.45 10.62
C PRO A 49 -4.73 -17.53 11.68
N GLU A 50 -4.92 -18.04 12.89
CA GLU A 50 -5.36 -17.30 14.08
C GLU A 50 -4.30 -16.30 14.57
N ILE A 51 -3.03 -16.56 14.26
CA ILE A 51 -1.94 -15.65 14.58
C ILE A 51 -1.75 -14.69 13.41
N LYS A 52 -1.83 -13.39 13.69
CA LYS A 52 -1.61 -12.33 12.73
C LYS A 52 -0.16 -11.88 12.77
N VAL A 53 0.43 -11.72 11.59
CA VAL A 53 1.82 -11.27 11.41
C VAL A 53 1.96 -9.81 11.83
N GLY A 54 0.95 -8.98 11.55
CA GLY A 54 0.90 -7.59 12.01
C GLY A 54 1.92 -6.64 11.38
N VAL A 55 2.80 -7.10 10.49
CA VAL A 55 3.82 -6.23 9.87
C VAL A 55 3.22 -5.43 8.72
N CYS A 56 3.09 -4.12 8.94
CA CYS A 56 2.55 -3.15 8.00
C CYS A 56 3.63 -2.62 7.05
N SER A 57 4.84 -2.39 7.57
CA SER A 57 6.01 -2.02 6.78
C SER A 57 7.31 -2.61 7.34
N VAL A 58 8.30 -2.76 6.47
CA VAL A 58 9.65 -3.25 6.79
C VAL A 58 10.68 -2.28 6.27
N GLY A 59 11.84 -2.18 6.90
CA GLY A 59 12.96 -1.47 6.31
C GLY A 59 13.68 -2.37 5.30
N TYR A 60 14.09 -1.79 4.18
CA TYR A 60 14.85 -2.50 3.15
C TYR A 60 15.71 -1.53 2.34
N LYS A 61 16.89 -1.98 1.91
CA LYS A 61 17.77 -1.24 0.99
C LYS A 61 17.83 -1.94 -0.35
N GLY A 62 16.95 -1.54 -1.27
CA GLY A 62 17.02 -2.01 -2.66
C GLY A 62 18.28 -1.50 -3.36
N GLY A 63 18.75 -2.21 -4.40
CA GLY A 63 19.91 -1.79 -5.21
C GLY A 63 19.72 -0.43 -5.92
N PHE A 64 18.50 0.07 -5.97
CA PHE A 64 18.13 1.40 -6.48
C PHE A 64 18.10 2.49 -5.38
N SER A 65 18.44 2.16 -4.14
CA SER A 65 18.45 3.08 -2.99
C SER A 65 19.83 3.13 -2.34
N ARG A 66 20.20 4.31 -1.81
CA ARG A 66 21.44 4.52 -1.05
C ARG A 66 21.32 4.22 0.44
N SER A 67 20.09 4.21 0.96
CA SER A 67 19.77 3.98 2.37
C SER A 67 18.64 2.97 2.52
N PHE A 68 18.50 2.42 3.73
CA PHE A 68 17.30 1.69 4.09
C PHE A 68 16.10 2.64 4.10
N LEU A 69 15.02 2.21 3.48
CA LEU A 69 13.76 2.95 3.42
C LEU A 69 12.65 2.08 4.00
N PRO A 70 11.64 2.66 4.66
CA PRO A 70 10.45 1.92 5.02
C PRO A 70 9.69 1.54 3.74
N VAL A 71 9.30 0.28 3.64
CA VAL A 71 8.54 -0.29 2.52
C VAL A 71 7.24 -0.85 3.07
N ILE A 72 6.12 -0.32 2.62
CA ILE A 72 4.78 -0.81 2.98
C ILE A 72 4.57 -2.18 2.32
N ILE A 73 4.29 -3.19 3.16
CA ILE A 73 4.05 -4.58 2.73
C ILE A 73 2.65 -5.10 3.12
N CYS A 74 1.75 -4.16 3.44
CA CYS A 74 0.35 -4.43 3.72
C CYS A 74 -0.51 -3.37 3.03
N PRO A 75 -1.40 -3.73 2.09
CA PRO A 75 -2.22 -2.75 1.37
C PRO A 75 -3.16 -1.98 2.29
N HIS A 76 -3.65 -2.59 3.38
CA HIS A 76 -4.51 -1.90 4.34
C HIS A 76 -3.85 -0.68 4.98
N ARG A 77 -2.50 -0.60 5.00
CA ARG A 77 -1.81 0.62 5.46
C ARG A 77 -2.21 1.88 4.67
N PHE A 78 -2.58 1.72 3.38
CA PHE A 78 -3.07 2.82 2.56
C PHE A 78 -4.48 3.30 2.94
N ASN A 79 -5.19 2.58 3.82
CA ASN A 79 -6.45 3.07 4.38
C ASN A 79 -6.25 4.21 5.40
N ALA A 80 -5.03 4.71 5.59
CA ALA A 80 -4.78 5.82 6.49
C ALA A 80 -5.58 7.08 6.07
N PRO A 81 -6.23 7.81 7.00
CA PRO A 81 -7.12 8.93 6.66
C PRO A 81 -6.48 10.04 5.81
N ASN A 82 -5.17 10.24 5.95
CA ASN A 82 -4.43 11.21 5.16
C ASN A 82 -4.35 10.84 3.68
N ILE A 83 -4.38 9.55 3.32
CA ILE A 83 -4.38 9.10 1.92
C ILE A 83 -5.69 9.52 1.24
N PHE A 84 -6.84 9.23 1.86
CA PHE A 84 -8.15 9.64 1.34
C PHE A 84 -8.28 11.17 1.25
N ARG A 85 -7.79 11.90 2.26
CA ARG A 85 -7.76 13.38 2.22
C ARG A 85 -6.94 13.91 1.03
N THR A 86 -5.79 13.29 0.76
CA THR A 86 -4.96 13.65 -0.40
C THR A 86 -5.71 13.33 -1.70
N ILE A 87 -6.33 12.16 -1.84
CA ILE A 87 -7.11 11.83 -3.05
C ILE A 87 -8.25 12.82 -3.26
N GLN A 88 -8.98 13.16 -2.20
CA GLN A 88 -10.05 14.16 -2.27
C GLN A 88 -9.54 15.50 -2.76
N LYS A 89 -8.42 15.97 -2.21
CA LYS A 89 -7.82 17.24 -2.58
C LYS A 89 -7.32 17.25 -4.04
N GLU A 90 -6.63 16.20 -4.48
CA GLU A 90 -5.94 16.19 -5.77
C GLU A 90 -6.84 15.79 -6.95
N TYR A 91 -7.90 15.00 -6.69
CA TYR A 91 -8.75 14.44 -7.76
C TYR A 91 -10.24 14.78 -7.65
N LEU A 92 -10.73 15.15 -6.46
CA LEU A 92 -12.16 15.26 -6.17
C LEU A 92 -12.54 16.65 -5.60
N SER A 93 -11.72 17.68 -5.81
CA SER A 93 -11.92 19.02 -5.21
C SER A 93 -13.28 19.64 -5.56
N GLU A 94 -13.77 19.33 -6.77
CA GLU A 94 -15.04 19.85 -7.29
C GLU A 94 -16.25 19.01 -6.88
N TRP A 95 -16.07 17.95 -6.09
CA TRP A 95 -17.16 17.06 -5.67
C TRP A 95 -17.75 17.51 -4.33
N GLU A 96 -19.07 17.66 -4.29
CA GLU A 96 -19.77 18.21 -3.12
C GLU A 96 -20.20 17.14 -2.09
N ASN A 97 -20.36 15.89 -2.53
CA ASN A 97 -20.88 14.80 -1.69
C ASN A 97 -20.20 13.48 -2.06
N ILE A 98 -19.05 13.25 -1.43
CA ILE A 98 -18.18 12.10 -1.68
C ILE A 98 -18.55 10.96 -0.75
N GLU A 99 -18.89 9.80 -1.31
CA GLU A 99 -19.05 8.55 -0.59
C GLU A 99 -18.01 7.54 -1.09
N TRP A 100 -17.39 6.80 -0.18
CA TRP A 100 -16.40 5.77 -0.49
C TRP A 100 -17.04 4.39 -0.38
N ILE A 101 -16.95 3.61 -1.45
CA ILE A 101 -17.46 2.24 -1.53
C ILE A 101 -16.29 1.29 -1.71
N THR A 102 -16.24 0.21 -0.94
CA THR A 102 -15.16 -0.79 -1.00
C THR A 102 -15.53 -1.99 -1.86
N GLU A 103 -14.53 -2.65 -2.44
CA GLU A 103 -14.65 -3.95 -3.14
C GLU A 103 -15.67 -3.97 -4.29
N VAL A 104 -15.70 -2.91 -5.10
CA VAL A 104 -16.67 -2.78 -6.20
C VAL A 104 -16.26 -3.63 -7.39
N SER A 105 -17.14 -4.54 -7.82
CA SER A 105 -16.92 -5.35 -9.03
C SER A 105 -17.01 -4.51 -10.31
N MET A 106 -16.05 -4.71 -11.21
CA MET A 106 -16.02 -4.18 -12.58
C MET A 106 -16.39 -5.25 -13.62
N GLY A 107 -17.12 -6.31 -13.21
CA GLY A 107 -17.40 -7.46 -14.06
C GLY A 107 -16.13 -8.20 -14.47
N VAL A 108 -15.90 -8.34 -15.78
CA VAL A 108 -14.71 -9.06 -16.32
C VAL A 108 -13.38 -8.42 -15.92
N GLY A 109 -13.39 -7.17 -15.44
CA GLY A 109 -12.23 -6.45 -14.90
C GLY A 109 -11.67 -7.01 -13.60
N GLY A 110 -12.47 -7.75 -12.83
CA GLY A 110 -12.21 -8.01 -11.40
C GLY A 110 -12.85 -6.93 -10.54
N SER A 111 -12.40 -6.76 -9.31
CA SER A 111 -12.88 -5.70 -8.41
C SER A 111 -11.84 -4.59 -8.25
N VAL A 112 -12.29 -3.41 -7.85
CA VAL A 112 -11.42 -2.32 -7.36
C VAL A 112 -11.49 -2.20 -5.85
N ASP A 113 -10.39 -1.75 -5.24
CA ASP A 113 -10.30 -1.62 -3.79
C ASP A 113 -11.32 -0.60 -3.29
N TYR A 114 -11.37 0.58 -3.93
CA TYR A 114 -12.31 1.64 -3.59
C TYR A 114 -12.90 2.32 -4.83
N VAL A 115 -14.12 2.83 -4.68
CA VAL A 115 -14.74 3.78 -5.59
C VAL A 115 -15.21 4.98 -4.78
N ALA A 116 -14.70 6.17 -5.10
CA ALA A 116 -15.33 7.40 -4.68
C ALA A 116 -16.49 7.72 -5.63
N ILE A 117 -17.65 8.05 -5.11
CA ILE A 117 -18.80 8.50 -5.91
C ILE A 117 -19.20 9.92 -5.52
N ASN A 118 -19.62 10.71 -6.51
CA ASN A 118 -20.24 12.01 -6.30
C ASN A 118 -21.77 11.85 -6.42
N ARG A 119 -22.51 12.04 -5.32
CA ARG A 119 -23.98 11.95 -5.34
C ARG A 119 -24.63 13.33 -5.40
N ASP A 120 -25.65 13.45 -6.24
CA ASP A 120 -26.58 14.57 -6.18
C ASP A 120 -27.32 14.60 -4.84
N ARG A 121 -27.19 15.70 -4.07
CA ARG A 121 -27.80 15.81 -2.74
C ARG A 121 -29.33 15.77 -2.75
N ARG A 122 -29.96 16.17 -3.88
CA ARG A 122 -31.43 16.26 -3.98
C ARG A 122 -32.05 14.97 -4.49
N THR A 123 -31.40 14.30 -5.44
CA THR A 123 -31.96 13.15 -6.16
C THR A 123 -31.30 11.82 -5.80
N SER A 124 -30.20 11.85 -5.02
CA SER A 124 -29.37 10.70 -4.66
C SER A 124 -28.73 9.95 -5.83
N LYS A 125 -28.87 10.47 -7.06
CA LYS A 125 -28.25 9.91 -8.28
C LYS A 125 -26.74 10.11 -8.25
N ILE A 126 -26.01 9.10 -8.73
CA ILE A 126 -24.56 9.18 -8.92
C ILE A 126 -24.29 10.04 -10.15
N LYS A 127 -23.52 11.12 -9.97
CA LYS A 127 -23.10 12.04 -11.03
C LYS A 127 -21.81 11.58 -11.72
N ASP A 128 -20.86 11.10 -10.93
CA ASP A 128 -19.52 10.73 -11.37
C ASP A 128 -18.89 9.75 -10.36
N PHE A 129 -17.83 9.05 -10.76
CA PHE A 129 -17.06 8.16 -9.90
C PHE A 129 -15.57 8.07 -10.27
N LEU A 130 -14.75 7.73 -9.27
CA LEU A 130 -13.31 7.55 -9.38
C LEU A 130 -12.95 6.20 -8.76
N CYS A 131 -12.36 5.31 -9.56
CA CYS A 131 -11.81 4.07 -9.05
C CYS A 131 -10.42 4.29 -8.43
N VAL A 132 -10.12 3.60 -7.33
CA VAL A 132 -8.85 3.69 -6.61
C VAL A 132 -8.35 2.28 -6.28
N GLU A 133 -7.07 2.05 -6.56
CA GLU A 133 -6.33 0.82 -6.28
C GLU A 133 -5.16 1.11 -5.36
N PHE A 134 -4.90 0.25 -4.38
CA PHE A 134 -3.75 0.35 -3.49
C PHE A 134 -2.78 -0.79 -3.79
N GLN A 135 -1.51 -0.46 -4.10
CA GLN A 135 -0.48 -1.46 -4.31
C GLN A 135 0.65 -1.31 -3.29
N ALA A 136 0.71 -2.29 -2.38
CA ALA A 136 1.84 -2.50 -1.48
C ALA A 136 2.91 -3.41 -2.12
N ALA A 137 4.09 -3.46 -1.50
CA ALA A 137 5.11 -4.43 -1.86
C ALA A 137 4.83 -5.80 -1.21
N GLY A 138 5.49 -6.84 -1.70
CA GLY A 138 5.44 -8.21 -1.19
C GLY A 138 6.83 -8.63 -0.72
N THR A 139 6.91 -9.65 0.12
CA THR A 139 8.20 -10.20 0.59
C THR A 139 8.53 -11.52 -0.12
N THR A 140 9.81 -11.79 -0.36
CA THR A 140 10.30 -13.11 -0.85
C THR A 140 10.61 -14.08 0.29
N GLY A 141 10.83 -13.56 1.51
CA GLY A 141 10.98 -14.30 2.76
C GLY A 141 9.93 -13.88 3.79
N THR A 142 10.22 -14.12 5.08
CA THR A 142 9.28 -13.82 6.17
C THR A 142 9.95 -12.96 7.26
N PRO A 143 9.32 -11.85 7.69
CA PRO A 143 9.79 -11.09 8.83
C PRO A 143 9.35 -11.70 10.17
N TRP A 144 8.85 -12.94 10.20
CA TRP A 144 8.19 -13.53 11.37
C TRP A 144 9.10 -13.66 12.60
N ASP A 145 10.37 -14.02 12.43
CA ASP A 145 11.31 -14.14 13.54
C ASP A 145 11.52 -12.79 14.24
N ALA A 146 11.56 -11.69 13.47
CA ALA A 146 11.59 -10.34 14.00
C ALA A 146 10.32 -10.00 14.79
N VAL A 147 9.16 -10.48 14.34
CA VAL A 147 7.89 -10.29 15.05
C VAL A 147 7.87 -11.05 16.37
N LEU A 148 8.39 -12.28 16.41
CA LEU A 148 8.49 -13.07 17.63
C LEU A 148 9.39 -12.38 18.67
N GLU A 149 10.55 -11.91 18.23
CA GLU A 149 11.47 -11.16 19.09
C GLU A 149 10.82 -9.86 19.59
N PHE A 150 10.20 -9.10 18.69
CA PHE A 150 9.53 -7.86 19.07
C PHE A 150 8.35 -8.09 20.03
N LYS A 151 7.60 -9.20 19.88
CA LYS A 151 6.53 -9.58 20.81
C LYS A 151 7.05 -9.81 22.23
N LYS A 152 8.26 -10.34 22.36
CA LYS A 152 8.89 -10.64 23.64
C LYS A 152 9.63 -9.43 24.22
N ASP A 153 10.51 -8.84 23.44
CA ASP A 153 11.53 -7.90 23.91
C ASP A 153 11.21 -6.44 23.55
N ARG A 154 10.19 -6.21 22.70
CA ARG A 154 9.78 -4.89 22.18
C ARG A 154 10.92 -4.11 21.50
N LYS A 155 11.94 -4.82 21.03
CA LYS A 155 13.11 -4.29 20.31
C LYS A 155 13.65 -5.36 19.36
N PHE A 156 14.56 -4.95 18.49
CA PHE A 156 15.31 -5.85 17.62
C PHE A 156 16.77 -5.87 18.07
N SER A 157 17.34 -7.06 18.20
CA SER A 157 18.76 -7.26 18.50
C SER A 157 19.62 -7.36 17.24
N SER A 158 19.00 -7.69 16.10
CA SER A 158 19.66 -7.76 14.80
C SER A 158 19.37 -6.53 13.94
N GLU A 159 20.34 -6.16 13.12
CA GLU A 159 20.19 -5.13 12.09
C GLU A 159 19.52 -5.67 10.81
N SER A 160 19.41 -6.99 10.67
CA SER A 160 18.79 -7.65 9.51
C SER A 160 18.09 -8.96 9.86
N TYR A 161 16.97 -9.22 9.19
CA TYR A 161 16.17 -10.45 9.27
C TYR A 161 15.95 -11.03 7.86
N PRO A 162 15.69 -12.35 7.73
CA PRO A 162 15.73 -13.06 6.45
C PRO A 162 14.47 -12.82 5.58
N TYR A 163 14.34 -11.62 5.02
CA TYR A 163 13.36 -11.29 4.01
C TYR A 163 13.95 -10.41 2.91
N GLY A 164 13.46 -10.56 1.69
CA GLY A 164 13.65 -9.58 0.61
C GLY A 164 12.32 -8.97 0.20
N ILE A 165 12.36 -8.00 -0.72
CA ILE A 165 11.17 -7.41 -1.32
C ILE A 165 10.99 -7.91 -2.76
N ASN A 166 9.79 -8.41 -3.08
CA ASN A 166 9.42 -8.95 -4.38
C ASN A 166 8.99 -7.83 -5.36
N TRP A 167 9.90 -6.88 -5.59
CA TRP A 167 9.63 -5.67 -6.37
C TRP A 167 9.03 -5.95 -7.75
N ALA A 168 9.64 -6.89 -8.49
CA ALA A 168 9.24 -7.20 -9.86
C ALA A 168 7.84 -7.83 -9.94
N ASN A 169 7.51 -8.73 -9.00
CA ASN A 169 6.20 -9.37 -8.99
C ASN A 169 5.10 -8.36 -8.68
N GLU A 170 5.27 -7.53 -7.66
CA GLU A 170 4.24 -6.61 -7.24
C GLU A 170 4.06 -5.45 -8.22
N PHE A 171 5.13 -4.71 -8.51
CA PHE A 171 5.01 -3.45 -9.24
C PHE A 171 5.06 -3.61 -10.76
N VAL A 172 5.76 -4.61 -11.30
CA VAL A 172 5.91 -4.77 -12.76
C VAL A 172 4.97 -5.83 -13.32
N LYS A 173 4.86 -7.00 -12.69
CA LYS A 173 4.03 -8.09 -13.22
C LYS A 173 2.56 -7.93 -12.85
N THR A 174 2.28 -7.72 -11.56
CA THR A 174 0.91 -7.72 -11.05
C THR A 174 0.26 -6.36 -11.27
N MET A 175 0.82 -5.29 -10.71
CA MET A 175 0.25 -3.95 -10.80
C MET A 175 0.10 -3.49 -12.25
N MET A 176 1.13 -3.57 -13.10
CA MET A 176 1.01 -3.09 -14.50
C MET A 176 -0.01 -3.89 -15.31
N ARG A 177 -0.17 -5.19 -15.04
CA ARG A 177 -1.25 -5.98 -15.65
C ARG A 177 -2.63 -5.47 -15.22
N GLN A 178 -2.79 -5.09 -13.94
CA GLN A 178 -4.02 -4.48 -13.46
C GLN A 178 -4.26 -3.11 -14.10
N VAL A 179 -3.23 -2.25 -14.17
CA VAL A 179 -3.28 -0.94 -14.85
C VAL A 179 -3.75 -1.10 -16.29
N PHE A 180 -3.17 -2.03 -17.05
CA PHE A 180 -3.57 -2.25 -18.44
C PHE A 180 -5.02 -2.75 -18.57
N LYS A 181 -5.40 -3.75 -17.77
CA LYS A 181 -6.73 -4.37 -17.86
C LYS A 181 -7.83 -3.42 -17.39
N LYS A 182 -7.70 -2.86 -16.19
CA LYS A 182 -8.69 -1.97 -15.57
C LYS A 182 -8.70 -0.60 -16.27
N GLY A 183 -7.55 -0.12 -16.70
CA GLY A 183 -7.41 1.12 -17.48
C GLY A 183 -8.24 1.10 -18.76
N LYS A 184 -8.20 0.02 -19.55
CA LYS A 184 -9.04 -0.10 -20.77
C LYS A 184 -10.54 -0.06 -20.48
N ILE A 185 -10.98 -0.67 -19.38
CA ILE A 185 -12.39 -0.68 -18.98
C ILE A 185 -12.83 0.73 -18.58
N ILE A 186 -12.02 1.40 -17.77
CA ILE A 186 -12.29 2.75 -17.27
C ILE A 186 -12.24 3.79 -18.38
N GLU A 187 -11.31 3.64 -19.33
CA GLU A 187 -11.25 4.44 -20.55
C GLU A 187 -12.53 4.29 -21.39
N TYR A 188 -13.01 3.05 -21.58
CA TYR A 188 -14.28 2.79 -22.26
C TYR A 188 -15.46 3.46 -21.53
N TRP A 189 -15.46 3.46 -20.20
CA TRP A 189 -16.45 4.16 -19.39
C TRP A 189 -16.29 5.68 -19.39
N LYS A 190 -15.19 6.23 -19.93
CA LYS A 190 -14.83 7.66 -19.89
C LYS A 190 -14.68 8.22 -18.47
N HIS A 191 -14.21 7.38 -17.54
CA HIS A 191 -13.94 7.76 -16.15
C HIS A 191 -12.44 7.64 -15.86
N LYS A 192 -12.05 7.82 -14.59
CA LYS A 192 -10.65 7.71 -14.15
C LYS A 192 -10.47 6.56 -13.14
N ILE A 193 -9.26 6.01 -13.15
CA ILE A 193 -8.76 5.09 -12.14
C ILE A 193 -7.37 5.56 -11.73
N ILE A 194 -7.10 5.56 -10.43
CA ILE A 194 -5.79 5.90 -9.87
C ILE A 194 -5.23 4.71 -9.09
N PHE A 195 -3.91 4.54 -9.16
CA PHE A 195 -3.18 3.51 -8.42
C PHE A 195 -2.28 4.22 -7.41
N ILE A 196 -2.55 4.03 -6.12
CA ILE A 196 -1.73 4.59 -5.04
C ILE A 196 -0.61 3.61 -4.74
N ILE A 197 0.62 4.11 -4.87
CA ILE A 197 1.84 3.40 -4.51
C ILE A 197 2.73 4.26 -3.65
N GLN A 198 3.59 3.60 -2.86
CA GLN A 198 4.62 4.29 -2.11
C GLN A 198 5.73 4.80 -3.06
N ASP A 199 6.32 5.94 -2.72
CA ASP A 199 7.44 6.56 -3.45
C ASP A 199 8.61 5.61 -3.72
N VAL A 200 8.96 4.73 -2.76
CA VAL A 200 9.99 3.69 -2.95
C VAL A 200 9.63 2.70 -4.05
N GLY A 201 8.34 2.37 -4.21
CA GLY A 201 7.84 1.54 -5.30
C GLY A 201 7.91 2.27 -6.65
N MET A 202 7.61 3.57 -6.66
CA MET A 202 7.81 4.42 -7.85
C MET A 202 9.28 4.53 -8.25
N ASN A 203 10.19 4.68 -7.28
CA ASN A 203 11.64 4.70 -7.52
C ASN A 203 12.13 3.38 -8.11
N TYR A 204 11.61 2.26 -7.62
CA TYR A 204 11.86 0.95 -8.22
C TYR A 204 11.42 0.91 -9.68
N ILE A 205 10.17 1.28 -10.00
CA ILE A 205 9.64 1.28 -11.39
C ILE A 205 10.52 2.14 -12.30
N LYS A 206 10.89 3.35 -11.86
CA LYS A 206 11.81 4.23 -12.60
C LYS A 206 13.15 3.55 -12.86
N SER A 207 13.77 2.95 -11.85
CA SER A 207 15.05 2.24 -12.02
C SER A 207 14.95 1.04 -12.98
N ALA A 208 13.83 0.30 -12.93
CA ALA A 208 13.61 -0.87 -13.76
C ALA A 208 13.32 -0.52 -15.23
N THR A 209 12.82 0.69 -15.50
CA THR A 209 12.44 1.17 -16.85
C THR A 209 13.49 2.09 -17.47
N LEU A 210 14.24 2.86 -16.68
CA LEU A 210 15.27 3.79 -17.15
C LEU A 210 16.58 3.11 -17.59
N ASN A 211 16.73 1.80 -17.37
CA ASN A 211 17.78 0.99 -18.01
C ASN A 211 17.48 0.66 -19.48
N LEU A 212 16.34 1.13 -20.02
CA LEU A 212 16.11 1.20 -21.46
C LEU A 212 16.74 2.49 -21.96
N SER A 213 17.97 2.41 -22.48
CA SER A 213 18.60 3.51 -23.21
C SER A 213 17.61 4.10 -24.25
N PRO A 214 17.57 5.42 -24.45
CA PRO A 214 16.60 6.03 -25.35
C PRO A 214 16.94 5.71 -26.81
N SER A 215 16.38 4.62 -27.36
CA SER A 215 16.20 4.53 -28.81
C SER A 215 14.95 5.33 -29.18
N SER A 216 15.17 6.56 -29.65
CA SER A 216 14.30 7.33 -30.55
C SER A 216 12.79 7.37 -30.26
N ARG A 217 12.33 8.55 -29.82
CA ARG A 217 11.01 9.16 -30.10
C ARG A 217 9.80 8.20 -30.13
N GLN A 218 9.05 8.15 -29.03
CA GLN A 218 7.59 8.06 -29.13
C GLN A 218 6.92 8.83 -28.00
N LYS A 219 6.38 10.02 -28.34
CA LYS A 219 5.40 10.73 -27.52
C LYS A 219 4.08 9.95 -27.60
N ARG A 220 3.76 9.12 -26.61
CA ARG A 220 2.38 8.73 -26.29
C ARG A 220 2.23 8.58 -24.78
N GLY A 221 1.25 9.28 -24.24
CA GLY A 221 1.04 9.47 -22.82
C GLY A 221 0.68 8.18 -22.09
N LEU A 222 1.33 7.98 -20.96
CA LEU A 222 0.80 7.28 -19.81
C LEU A 222 1.27 8.09 -18.60
N TYR A 223 0.39 8.91 -18.04
CA TYR A 223 0.68 9.60 -16.79
C TYR A 223 0.38 8.62 -15.66
N LEU A 224 1.43 7.95 -15.16
CA LEU A 224 1.44 7.39 -13.82
C LEU A 224 1.83 8.56 -12.88
N VAL A 225 0.81 9.19 -12.27
CA VAL A 225 1.00 10.05 -11.10
C VAL A 225 0.89 9.15 -9.87
#